data_AF-A0A7X8X1X7-F1
#
_entry.id   AF-A0A7X8X1X7-F1
#
_cell.length_a   1.000
_cell.length_b   1.000
_cell.length_c   1.000
_cell.angle_alpha   90.00
_cell.angle_beta   90.00
_cell.angle_gamma   90.00
#
_symmetry.space_group_name_H-M   'P 1'
#
loop_
_entity.id
_entity.type
_entity.pdbx_description
1 polymer ?
#
loop_
_entity_poly.entity_id
_entity_poly.type
_entity_poly.pdbx_seq_one_letter_code
_entity_poly.pdbx_strand_id
1 'polypeptide(L)'
;MHFFRNLKNKFKEPISKHDIKRFLMEGFLGAVIFGSFMGMAQFFILTTNLSFLSLLTFLIFYVFLTRRLYRSFSFYHIWYSILAVFFVLLGDYFINVTGHLLFFFIKTKQIVWEVFNPLIYYNFLYYWPKDIFTILYNLLSIILYVVICVTTYIQMKR
;
A
#
# COMPACT_ATOMS: atom_id res chain seq x y z
N MET A 1 5.43 -29.32 12.10
CA MET A 1 4.04 -29.32 12.65
C MET A 1 3.79 -28.28 13.76
N HIS A 2 4.76 -27.92 14.62
CA HIS A 2 4.56 -26.95 15.71
C HIS A 2 4.18 -25.53 15.25
N PHE A 3 4.76 -25.04 14.15
CA PHE A 3 4.50 -23.69 13.62
C PHE A 3 3.03 -23.45 13.22
N PHE A 4 2.44 -24.39 12.48
CA PHE A 4 1.04 -24.30 12.04
C PHE A 4 0.05 -24.39 13.21
N ARG A 5 0.36 -25.19 14.24
CA ARG A 5 -0.45 -25.26 15.48
C ARG A 5 -0.44 -23.92 16.24
N ASN A 6 0.73 -23.28 16.34
CA ASN A 6 0.83 -21.95 16.96
C ASN A 6 0.12 -20.85 16.18
N LEU A 7 0.16 -20.88 14.84
CA LEU A 7 -0.61 -19.97 13.99
C LEU A 7 -2.11 -20.11 14.23
N LYS A 8 -2.62 -21.35 14.21
CA LYS A 8 -4.05 -21.63 14.44
C LYS A 8 -4.54 -21.12 15.79
N ASN A 9 -3.69 -21.15 16.82
CA ASN A 9 -4.03 -20.62 18.14
C ASN A 9 -4.10 -19.08 18.15
N LYS A 10 -3.19 -18.38 17.45
CA LYS A 10 -3.21 -16.92 17.32
C LYS A 10 -4.40 -16.38 16.53
N PHE A 11 -4.95 -17.16 15.60
CA PHE A 11 -6.18 -16.78 14.90
C PHE A 11 -7.45 -16.91 15.75
N LYS A 12 -7.38 -17.65 16.87
CA LYS A 12 -8.51 -17.87 17.79
C LYS A 12 -8.53 -16.88 18.96
N GLU A 13 -7.56 -15.99 19.05
CA GLU A 13 -7.54 -14.97 20.10
C GLU A 13 -8.77 -14.03 19.92
N PRO A 14 -9.41 -13.62 21.02
CA PRO A 14 -10.58 -12.75 20.93
C PRO A 14 -10.16 -11.36 20.44
N ILE A 15 -10.91 -10.82 19.48
CA ILE A 15 -10.64 -9.49 18.92
C ILE A 15 -11.62 -8.47 19.49
N SER A 16 -11.08 -7.34 19.97
CA SER A 16 -11.90 -6.19 20.38
C SER A 16 -12.63 -5.62 19.16
N LYS A 17 -13.98 -5.62 19.20
CA LYS A 17 -14.81 -5.03 18.14
C LYS A 17 -14.56 -3.52 17.99
N HIS A 18 -14.29 -2.83 19.09
CA HIS A 18 -14.01 -1.41 19.09
C HIS A 18 -12.69 -1.10 18.36
N ASP A 19 -11.65 -1.89 18.65
CA ASP A 19 -10.33 -1.76 18.03
C ASP A 19 -10.40 -2.08 16.54
N ILE A 20 -11.08 -3.16 16.12
CA ILE A 20 -11.28 -3.47 14.70
C ILE A 20 -11.97 -2.31 13.98
N LYS A 21 -13.06 -1.78 14.54
CA LYS A 21 -13.81 -0.70 13.88
C LYS A 21 -12.93 0.53 13.71
N ARG A 22 -12.20 0.91 14.75
CA ARG A 22 -11.25 2.03 14.69
C ARG A 22 -10.13 1.75 13.69
N PHE A 23 -9.54 0.57 13.72
CA PHE A 23 -8.47 0.15 12.81
C PHE A 23 -8.90 0.21 11.35
N LEU A 24 -10.09 -0.31 11.03
CA LEU A 24 -10.66 -0.25 9.69
C LEU A 24 -10.91 1.19 9.26
N MET A 25 -11.51 2.01 10.12
CA MET A 25 -11.78 3.42 9.82
C MET A 25 -10.48 4.20 9.56
N GLU A 26 -9.48 4.07 10.44
CA GLU A 26 -8.17 4.72 10.30
C GLU A 26 -7.42 4.21 9.07
N GLY A 27 -7.52 2.91 8.78
CA GLY A 27 -6.91 2.28 7.61
C GLY A 27 -7.53 2.72 6.31
N PHE A 28 -8.86 2.76 6.21
CA PHE A 28 -9.56 3.26 5.02
C PHE A 28 -9.30 4.75 4.80
N LEU A 29 -9.45 5.59 5.83
CA LEU A 29 -9.19 7.02 5.70
C LEU A 29 -7.73 7.30 5.34
N GLY A 30 -6.80 6.59 5.98
CA GLY A 30 -5.38 6.69 5.66
C GLY A 30 -5.06 6.22 4.23
N ALA A 31 -5.51 5.04 3.84
CA ALA A 31 -5.24 4.50 2.51
C ALA A 31 -5.87 5.35 1.41
N VAL A 32 -7.16 5.69 1.53
CA VAL A 32 -7.89 6.40 0.47
C VAL A 32 -7.52 7.87 0.46
N ILE A 33 -7.73 8.59 1.56
CA ILE A 33 -7.60 10.06 1.57
C ILE A 33 -6.12 10.44 1.52
N PHE A 34 -5.31 9.91 2.44
CA PHE A 34 -3.89 10.26 2.49
C PHE A 34 -3.11 9.67 1.31
N GLY A 35 -3.49 8.48 0.82
CA GLY A 35 -2.95 7.93 -0.42
C GLY A 35 -3.26 8.81 -1.62
N SER A 36 -4.50 9.28 -1.77
CA SER A 36 -4.86 10.20 -2.87
C SER A 36 -4.09 11.53 -2.79
N PHE A 37 -3.95 12.12 -1.60
CA PHE A 37 -3.12 13.31 -1.42
C PHE A 37 -1.65 13.07 -1.81
N MET A 38 -1.10 11.91 -1.47
CA MET A 38 0.26 11.54 -1.85
C MET A 38 0.40 11.31 -3.36
N GLY A 39 -0.62 10.76 -4.02
CA GLY A 39 -0.66 10.66 -5.48
C GLY A 39 -0.67 12.02 -6.17
N MET A 40 -1.42 12.98 -5.62
CA MET A 40 -1.39 14.38 -6.09
C MET A 40 -0.01 15.00 -5.89
N ALA A 41 0.59 14.85 -4.71
CA ALA A 41 1.95 15.36 -4.44
C ALA A 41 2.99 14.72 -5.38
N GLN A 42 2.90 13.41 -5.60
CA GLN A 42 3.76 12.68 -6.51
C GLN A 42 3.65 13.21 -7.93
N PHE A 43 2.43 13.46 -8.42
CA PHE A 43 2.20 14.05 -9.73
C PHE A 43 2.90 15.41 -9.87
N PHE A 44 2.72 16.33 -8.91
CA PHE A 44 3.39 17.63 -8.95
C PHE A 44 4.92 17.50 -8.95
N ILE A 45 5.47 16.61 -8.12
CA ILE A 45 6.92 16.37 -8.09
C ILE A 45 7.42 15.85 -9.45
N LEU A 46 6.71 14.90 -10.07
CA LEU A 46 7.07 14.35 -11.37
C LEU A 46 7.01 15.39 -12.50
N THR A 47 6.15 16.40 -12.38
CA THR A 47 6.12 17.53 -13.33
C THR A 47 7.25 18.55 -13.13
N THR A 48 8.05 18.41 -12.08
CA THR A 48 9.24 19.24 -11.82
C THR A 48 10.53 18.48 -12.11
N ASN A 49 11.67 19.17 -12.17
CA ASN A 49 12.99 18.56 -12.31
C ASN A 49 13.43 17.71 -11.10
N LEU A 50 12.58 17.55 -10.09
CA LEU A 50 12.85 16.83 -8.85
C LEU A 50 12.22 15.43 -8.83
N SER A 51 12.17 14.75 -9.98
CA SER A 51 11.50 13.46 -10.14
C SER A 51 11.98 12.38 -9.14
N PHE A 52 13.24 12.42 -8.69
CA PHE A 52 13.74 11.48 -7.69
C PHE A 52 13.01 11.57 -6.34
N LEU A 53 12.45 12.75 -5.99
CA LEU A 53 11.69 12.95 -4.75
C LEU A 53 10.36 12.18 -4.74
N SER A 54 9.90 11.66 -5.89
CA SER A 54 8.67 10.86 -5.97
C SER A 54 8.76 9.56 -5.17
N LEU A 55 9.97 9.04 -4.93
CA LEU A 55 10.17 7.87 -4.08
C LEU A 55 9.96 8.21 -2.59
N LEU A 56 10.21 9.46 -2.20
CA LEU A 56 10.00 9.90 -0.83
C LEU A 56 8.51 10.03 -0.48
N THR A 57 7.63 10.36 -1.44
CA THR A 57 6.19 10.45 -1.15
C THR A 57 5.63 9.10 -0.73
N PHE A 58 6.03 8.03 -1.41
CA PHE A 58 5.67 6.67 -1.02
C PHE A 58 6.24 6.29 0.37
N LEU A 59 7.50 6.62 0.64
CA LEU A 59 8.13 6.31 1.93
C LEU A 59 7.45 7.07 3.09
N ILE A 60 7.13 8.35 2.90
CA ILE A 60 6.39 9.17 3.87
C ILE A 60 5.00 8.56 4.10
N PHE A 61 4.31 8.19 3.02
CA PHE A 61 3.02 7.51 3.09
C PHE A 61 3.08 6.25 3.95
N TYR A 62 4.03 5.37 3.62
CA TYR A 62 4.26 4.11 4.31
C TYR A 62 4.48 4.30 5.81
N VAL A 63 5.42 5.18 6.19
CA VAL A 63 5.76 5.42 7.60
C VAL A 63 4.57 6.00 8.36
N PHE A 64 3.86 6.95 7.75
CA PHE A 64 2.69 7.59 8.37
C PHE A 64 1.55 6.59 8.60
N LEU A 65 1.16 5.85 7.55
CA LEU A 65 0.03 4.92 7.63
C LEU A 65 0.32 3.81 8.65
N THR A 66 1.52 3.23 8.59
CA THR A 66 1.89 2.12 9.48
C THR A 66 1.94 2.57 10.95
N ARG A 67 2.44 3.77 11.25
CA ARG A 67 2.41 4.33 12.61
C ARG A 67 0.99 4.64 13.09
N ARG A 68 0.14 5.14 12.20
CA ARG A 68 -1.26 5.49 12.51
C ARG A 68 -2.08 4.24 12.82
N LEU A 69 -1.95 3.21 11.98
CA LEU A 69 -2.60 1.91 12.19
C LEU A 69 -2.13 1.23 13.47
N TYR A 70 -0.83 1.26 13.77
CA TYR A 70 -0.29 0.71 15.01
C TYR A 70 -0.92 1.34 16.26
N ARG A 71 -1.14 2.66 16.25
CA ARG A 71 -1.76 3.39 17.37
C ARG A 71 -3.27 3.19 17.48
N SER A 72 -3.90 2.50 16.53
CA SER A 72 -5.36 2.36 16.48
C SER A 72 -5.92 1.18 17.26
N PHE A 73 -5.07 0.25 17.71
CA PHE A 73 -5.45 -0.87 18.58
C PHE A 73 -4.65 -0.83 19.90
N SER A 74 -5.20 -1.40 20.97
CA SER A 74 -4.50 -1.53 22.25
C SER A 74 -3.87 -2.91 22.44
N PHE A 75 -4.47 -3.96 21.87
CA PHE A 75 -3.98 -5.32 21.96
C PHE A 75 -3.68 -5.89 20.58
N TYR A 76 -2.51 -6.51 20.42
CA TYR A 76 -2.12 -7.10 19.16
C TYR A 76 -2.99 -8.31 18.80
N HIS A 77 -3.37 -8.40 17.52
CA HIS A 77 -3.99 -9.57 16.92
C HIS A 77 -3.45 -9.75 15.50
N ILE A 78 -3.28 -10.99 15.03
CA ILE A 78 -2.69 -11.27 13.71
C ILE A 78 -3.46 -10.64 12.54
N TRP A 79 -4.78 -10.52 12.69
CA TRP A 79 -5.64 -9.82 11.72
C TRP A 79 -5.23 -8.36 11.51
N TYR A 80 -4.74 -7.65 12.53
CA TYR A 80 -4.27 -6.27 12.36
C TYR A 80 -3.04 -6.20 11.45
N SER A 81 -2.13 -7.17 11.53
CA SER A 81 -0.99 -7.23 10.62
C SER A 81 -1.41 -7.50 9.17
N ILE A 82 -2.36 -8.42 8.96
CA ILE A 82 -2.89 -8.73 7.63
C ILE A 82 -3.62 -7.51 7.05
N LEU A 83 -4.48 -6.89 7.85
CA LEU A 83 -5.21 -5.69 7.45
C LEU A 83 -4.27 -4.49 7.23
N ALA A 84 -3.20 -4.37 8.01
CA ALA A 84 -2.21 -3.31 7.79
C ALA A 84 -1.53 -3.44 6.43
N VAL A 85 -1.08 -4.65 6.07
CA VAL A 85 -0.51 -4.91 4.75
C VAL A 85 -1.53 -4.57 3.66
N PHE A 86 -2.78 -5.00 3.83
CA PHE A 86 -3.86 -4.65 2.91
C PHE A 86 -4.04 -3.14 2.76
N PHE A 87 -4.08 -2.37 3.85
CA PHE A 87 -4.24 -0.91 3.79
C PHE A 87 -3.05 -0.19 3.18
N VAL A 88 -1.82 -0.68 3.40
CA VAL A 88 -0.62 -0.14 2.75
C VAL A 88 -0.71 -0.32 1.24
N LEU A 89 -1.07 -1.53 0.77
CA LEU A 89 -1.26 -1.81 -0.66
C LEU A 89 -2.41 -1.02 -1.25
N LEU A 90 -3.54 -0.93 -0.53
CA LEU A 90 -4.67 -0.10 -0.95
C LEU A 90 -4.26 1.37 -1.08
N GLY A 91 -3.43 1.87 -0.17
CA GLY A 91 -2.90 3.21 -0.21
C GLY A 91 -2.02 3.47 -1.42
N ASP A 92 -1.09 2.56 -1.70
CA ASP A 92 -0.28 2.59 -2.92
C ASP A 92 -1.14 2.61 -4.18
N TYR A 93 -2.19 1.79 -4.22
CA TYR A 93 -3.15 1.81 -5.32
C TYR A 93 -3.77 3.21 -5.50
N PHE A 94 -4.26 3.85 -4.43
CA PHE A 94 -4.84 5.19 -4.52
C PHE A 94 -3.83 6.29 -4.88
N ILE A 95 -2.56 6.15 -4.47
CA ILE A 95 -1.46 7.02 -4.91
C ILE A 95 -1.36 6.97 -6.44
N ASN A 96 -1.27 5.77 -7.00
CA ASN A 96 -1.13 5.58 -8.45
C ASN A 96 -2.38 6.02 -9.22
N VAL A 97 -3.59 5.63 -8.77
CA VAL A 97 -4.87 6.05 -9.37
C VAL A 97 -4.95 7.56 -9.46
N THR A 98 -4.67 8.26 -8.36
CA THR A 98 -4.79 9.72 -8.34
C THR A 98 -3.75 10.38 -9.24
N GLY A 99 -2.51 9.89 -9.23
CA GLY A 99 -1.45 10.40 -10.11
C GLY A 99 -1.79 10.23 -11.59
N HIS A 100 -2.30 9.06 -11.99
CA HIS A 100 -2.72 8.80 -13.37
C HIS A 100 -3.97 9.57 -13.77
N LEU A 101 -4.97 9.70 -12.88
CA LEU A 101 -6.16 10.53 -13.14
C LEU A 101 -5.76 11.98 -13.42
N LEU A 102 -4.88 12.56 -12.62
CA LEU A 102 -4.38 13.92 -12.83
C LEU A 102 -3.65 14.06 -14.16
N PHE A 103 -2.78 13.10 -14.49
CA PHE A 103 -2.08 13.09 -15.77
C PHE A 103 -3.04 13.08 -16.97
N PHE A 104 -4.03 12.19 -16.98
CA PHE A 104 -5.01 12.11 -18.06
C PHE A 104 -5.91 13.35 -18.11
N PHE A 105 -6.37 13.83 -16.96
CA PHE A 105 -7.21 15.01 -16.87
C PHE A 105 -6.51 16.25 -17.44
N ILE A 106 -5.22 16.45 -17.12
CA ILE A 106 -4.45 17.60 -17.61
C ILE A 106 -4.09 17.45 -19.10
N LYS A 107 -3.64 16.27 -19.53
CA LYS A 107 -3.13 16.07 -20.89
C LYS A 107 -4.22 15.88 -21.94
N THR A 108 -5.27 15.13 -21.59
CA THR A 108 -6.31 14.68 -22.55
C THR A 108 -7.68 15.27 -22.27
N LYS A 109 -7.89 15.91 -21.11
CA LYS A 109 -9.20 16.42 -20.63
C LYS A 109 -10.30 15.36 -20.59
N GLN A 110 -9.93 14.08 -20.55
CA GLN A 110 -10.86 12.95 -20.49
C GLN A 110 -10.54 12.09 -19.27
N ILE A 111 -11.60 11.55 -18.67
CA ILE A 111 -11.47 10.57 -17.59
C ILE A 111 -11.41 9.19 -18.23
N VAL A 112 -10.27 8.51 -18.08
CA VAL A 112 -10.09 7.14 -18.52
C VAL A 112 -10.46 6.22 -17.37
N TRP A 113 -11.60 5.53 -17.48
CA TRP A 113 -12.09 4.62 -16.44
C TRP A 113 -11.16 3.43 -16.16
N GLU A 114 -10.32 3.06 -17.13
CA GLU A 114 -9.35 1.98 -17.00
C GLU A 114 -8.33 2.25 -15.88
N VAL A 115 -8.13 3.50 -15.49
CA VAL A 115 -7.26 3.91 -14.38
C VAL A 115 -7.73 3.30 -13.05
N PHE A 116 -9.00 2.93 -12.89
CA PHE A 116 -9.48 2.24 -11.69
C PHE A 116 -9.24 0.71 -11.71
N ASN A 117 -8.53 0.18 -12.71
CA ASN A 117 -8.18 -1.23 -12.76
C ASN A 117 -6.89 -1.51 -11.96
N PRO A 118 -6.96 -2.21 -10.82
CA PRO A 118 -5.78 -2.50 -10.00
C PRO A 118 -4.73 -3.35 -10.72
N LEU A 119 -5.12 -4.14 -11.73
CA LEU A 119 -4.20 -4.97 -12.49
C LEU A 119 -3.13 -4.12 -13.18
N ILE A 120 -3.47 -2.92 -13.66
CA ILE A 120 -2.53 -2.03 -14.34
C ILE A 120 -1.34 -1.67 -13.43
N TYR A 121 -1.60 -1.44 -12.14
CA TYR A 121 -0.57 -1.04 -11.17
C TYR A 121 0.25 -2.22 -10.63
N TYR A 122 -0.35 -3.41 -10.62
CA TYR A 122 0.31 -4.64 -10.20
C TYR A 122 0.73 -5.52 -11.37
N ASN A 123 0.93 -4.94 -12.55
CA ASN A 123 1.28 -5.65 -13.78
C ASN A 123 2.60 -6.43 -13.65
N PHE A 124 3.52 -5.93 -12.83
CA PHE A 124 4.79 -6.59 -12.52
C PHE A 124 4.63 -7.98 -11.88
N LEU A 125 3.45 -8.32 -11.34
CA LEU A 125 3.17 -9.64 -10.77
C LEU A 125 2.85 -10.69 -11.84
N TYR A 126 2.20 -10.30 -12.94
CA TYR A 126 1.59 -11.26 -13.87
C TYR A 126 2.04 -11.12 -15.33
N TYR A 127 2.54 -9.95 -15.74
CA TYR A 127 3.07 -9.74 -17.08
C TYR A 127 4.60 -9.79 -17.11
N TRP A 128 5.12 -10.78 -17.82
CA TRP A 128 6.55 -11.04 -17.95
C TRP A 128 6.97 -10.93 -19.42
N PRO A 129 7.32 -9.72 -19.88
CA PRO A 129 7.82 -9.53 -21.24
C PRO A 129 9.20 -10.18 -21.39
N LYS A 130 9.59 -10.45 -22.64
CA LYS A 130 10.90 -11.07 -22.96
C LYS A 130 12.10 -10.14 -22.78
N ASP A 131 11.87 -8.87 -22.44
CA ASP A 131 12.93 -7.88 -22.23
C ASP A 131 13.58 -8.06 -20.85
N ILE A 132 14.91 -8.24 -20.84
CA ILE A 132 15.71 -8.53 -19.64
C ILE A 132 15.62 -7.37 -18.63
N PHE A 133 15.64 -6.12 -19.08
CA PHE A 133 15.57 -4.97 -18.18
C PHE A 133 14.23 -4.92 -17.46
N THR A 134 13.14 -5.15 -18.18
CA THR A 134 11.80 -5.21 -17.57
C THR A 134 11.65 -6.37 -16.59
N ILE A 135 12.23 -7.54 -16.88
CA ILE A 135 12.26 -8.69 -15.94
C ILE A 135 12.97 -8.30 -14.64
N LEU A 136 14.15 -7.68 -14.73
CA LEU A 136 14.90 -7.24 -13.54
C LEU A 136 14.14 -6.19 -12.73
N TYR A 137 13.48 -5.24 -13.41
CA TYR A 137 12.63 -4.23 -12.77
C TYR A 137 11.43 -4.86 -12.04
N ASN A 138 10.77 -5.84 -12.67
CA ASN A 138 9.65 -6.55 -12.05
C ASN A 138 10.11 -7.33 -10.81
N LEU A 139 11.24 -8.05 -10.90
CA LEU A 139 11.82 -8.77 -9.76
C LEU A 139 12.17 -7.82 -8.60
N LEU A 140 12.79 -6.68 -8.91
CA LEU A 140 13.11 -5.66 -7.92
C LEU A 140 11.84 -5.13 -7.23
N SER A 141 10.79 -4.84 -8.02
CA SER A 141 9.50 -4.41 -7.51
C SER A 141 8.87 -5.45 -6.60
N ILE A 142 8.88 -6.73 -6.97
CA ILE A 142 8.39 -7.83 -6.13
C ILE A 142 9.15 -7.88 -4.80
N ILE A 143 10.49 -7.82 -4.85
CA ILE A 143 11.32 -7.86 -3.64
C ILE A 143 11.00 -6.67 -2.72
N LEU A 144 10.88 -5.46 -3.27
CA LEU A 144 10.50 -4.27 -2.50
C LEU A 144 9.14 -4.44 -1.83
N TYR A 145 8.14 -4.93 -2.56
CA TYR A 145 6.81 -5.18 -2.01
C TYR A 145 6.81 -6.24 -0.91
N VAL A 146 7.57 -7.32 -1.08
CA VAL A 146 7.75 -8.34 -0.03
C VAL A 146 8.38 -7.72 1.21
N VAL A 147 9.43 -6.90 1.05
CA VAL A 147 10.08 -6.20 2.17
C VAL A 147 9.09 -5.28 2.88
N ILE A 148 8.28 -4.50 2.15
CA ILE A 148 7.24 -3.62 2.70
C ILE A 148 6.20 -4.45 3.48
N CYS A 149 5.72 -5.56 2.92
CA CYS A 149 4.76 -6.43 3.58
C CYS A 149 5.32 -7.01 4.89
N VAL A 150 6.55 -7.53 4.85
CA VAL A 150 7.21 -8.12 6.01
C VAL A 150 7.49 -7.08 7.09
N THR A 151 7.98 -5.90 6.72
CA THR A 151 8.26 -4.81 7.66
C THR A 151 6.98 -4.27 8.29
N THR A 152 5.90 -4.11 7.52
CA THR A 152 4.56 -3.76 8.04
C THR A 152 4.10 -4.79 9.07
N TYR A 153 4.19 -6.07 8.72
CA TYR A 153 3.78 -7.17 9.60
C TYR A 153 4.57 -7.16 10.91
N ILE A 154 5.89 -6.99 10.84
CA ILE A 154 6.76 -6.92 12.02
C ILE A 154 6.42 -5.70 12.86
N GLN A 155 6.18 -4.54 12.24
CA GLN A 155 5.90 -3.30 12.94
C GLN A 155 4.58 -3.38 13.72
N MET A 156 3.56 -4.06 13.19
CA MET A 156 2.30 -4.26 13.90
C MET A 156 2.42 -5.17 15.12
N LYS A 157 3.38 -6.10 15.11
CA LYS A 157 3.60 -7.06 16.20
C LYS A 157 4.43 -6.51 17.36
N ARG A 158 5.22 -5.46 17.12
CA ARG A 158 6.11 -4.85 18.13
C ARG A 158 5.32 -4.17 19.24
#